data_AF-A0A143ZDR4-F1
#
_entry.id   AF-A0A143ZDR4-F1
#
_cell.length_a   1.000
_cell.length_b   1.000
_cell.length_c   1.000
_cell.angle_alpha   90.00
_cell.angle_beta   90.00
_cell.angle_gamma   90.00
#
_symmetry.space_group_name_H-M   'P 1'
#
loop_
_entity.id
_entity.type
_entity.pdbx_description
1 polymer ?
#
loop_
_entity_poly.entity_id
_entity_poly.type
_entity_poly.pdbx_seq_one_letter_code
_entity_poly.pdbx_strand_id
1 'polypeptide(L)' 'MTRPLSPKEFDKIVKTPQKARILWTAQAIASKIGCTAEFVTGPLAREPGSPIRKIGGRWCADEDHLLEFFKFRQD' A
#
# COMPACT_ATOMS: atom_id res chain seq x y z
N MET A 1 -16.09 -27.06 -8.75
CA MET A 1 -17.06 -26.64 -7.72
C MET A 1 -16.27 -26.16 -6.51
N THR A 2 -16.44 -24.90 -6.11
CA THR A 2 -15.75 -24.33 -4.94
C THR A 2 -16.49 -24.78 -3.67
N ARG A 3 -15.79 -25.43 -2.75
CA ARG A 3 -16.38 -25.92 -1.50
C ARG A 3 -16.74 -24.71 -0.60
N PRO A 4 -17.94 -24.66 0.01
CA PRO A 4 -18.30 -23.57 0.90
C PRO A 4 -17.41 -23.58 2.16
N LEU A 5 -16.92 -22.41 2.56
CA LEU A 5 -16.10 -22.23 3.76
C LEU A 5 -16.94 -22.52 5.01
N SER A 6 -16.36 -23.23 5.97
CA SER A 6 -16.95 -23.33 7.31
C SER A 6 -16.81 -22.00 8.06
N PRO A 7 -17.68 -21.70 9.03
CA PRO A 7 -17.57 -20.48 9.85
C PRO A 7 -16.20 -20.32 10.53
N LYS A 8 -15.56 -21.41 10.96
CA LYS A 8 -14.20 -21.38 11.55
C LYS A 8 -13.13 -20.97 10.53
N GLU A 9 -13.24 -21.41 9.29
CA GLU A 9 -12.28 -21.06 8.24
C GLU A 9 -12.46 -19.60 7.81
N PHE A 10 -13.71 -19.11 7.77
CA PHE A 10 -14.01 -17.71 7.52
C PHE A 10 -13.41 -16.80 8.60
N ASP A 11 -13.65 -17.12 9.87
CA ASP A 11 -13.09 -16.39 11.02
C ASP A 11 -11.57 -16.30 10.96
N LYS A 12 -10.91 -17.38 10.55
CA LYS A 12 -9.45 -17.41 10.41
C LYS A 12 -8.97 -16.47 9.31
N ILE A 13 -9.67 -16.38 8.18
CA ILE A 13 -9.31 -15.47 7.08
C ILE A 13 -9.46 -14.01 7.52
N VAL A 14 -10.55 -13.67 8.21
CA VAL A 14 -10.83 -12.29 8.66
C VAL A 14 -9.89 -11.86 9.79
N LYS A 15 -9.56 -12.77 10.72
CA LYS A 15 -8.69 -12.47 11.86
C LYS A 15 -7.20 -12.58 11.57
N THR A 16 -6.80 -13.10 10.39
CA THR A 16 -5.38 -13.14 10.03
C THR A 16 -4.95 -11.73 9.63
N PRO A 17 -4.04 -11.06 10.37
CA PRO A 17 -3.51 -9.78 9.95
C PRO A 17 -2.84 -9.98 8.59
N GLN A 18 -3.27 -9.20 7.59
CA GLN A 18 -2.60 -9.23 6.29
C GLN A 18 -1.15 -8.82 6.49
N LYS A 19 -0.23 -9.56 5.89
CA LYS A 19 1.19 -9.21 5.97
C LYS A 19 1.39 -7.82 5.36
N ALA A 20 2.08 -6.93 6.08
CA ALA A 20 2.50 -5.64 5.57
C ALA A 20 3.15 -5.82 4.19
N ARG A 21 2.51 -5.26 3.16
CA ARG A 21 2.95 -5.42 1.78
C ARG A 21 3.79 -4.22 1.40
N ILE A 22 5.06 -4.46 1.12
CA ILE A 22 5.93 -3.42 0.56
C ILE A 22 5.67 -3.34 -0.95
N LEU A 23 5.24 -2.18 -1.40
CA LEU A 23 5.14 -1.84 -2.81
C LEU A 23 6.51 -1.43 -3.31
N TRP A 24 7.10 -2.25 -4.18
CA TRP A 24 8.38 -1.98 -4.81
C TRP A 24 8.17 -1.30 -6.15
N THR A 25 8.99 -0.29 -6.43
CA THR A 25 8.95 0.61 -7.59
C THR A 25 7.90 1.71 -7.51
N ALA A 26 8.20 2.83 -8.16
CA ALA A 26 7.25 3.94 -8.28
C ALA A 26 5.99 3.54 -9.06
N GLN A 27 6.12 2.63 -10.02
CA GLN A 27 4.99 2.18 -10.83
C GLN A 27 4.00 1.34 -10.03
N ALA A 28 4.46 0.44 -9.17
CA ALA A 28 3.57 -0.34 -8.30
C ALA A 28 2.80 0.56 -7.31
N ILE A 29 3.49 1.56 -6.75
CA ILE A 29 2.87 2.57 -5.87
C ILE A 29 1.83 3.36 -6.65
N ALA A 30 2.18 3.85 -7.84
CA ALA A 30 1.30 4.62 -8.70
C ALA A 30 0.03 3.85 -9.11
N SER A 31 0.19 2.58 -9.49
CA SER A 31 -0.94 1.70 -9.80
C SER A 31 -1.86 1.46 -8.60
N LYS A 32 -1.32 1.47 -7.37
CA LYS A 32 -2.13 1.29 -6.16
C LYS A 32 -3.02 2.50 -5.87
N ILE A 33 -2.51 3.71 -6.06
CA ILE A 33 -3.21 4.97 -5.71
C ILE A 33 -3.85 5.68 -6.91
N GLY A 34 -3.69 5.14 -8.12
CA GLY A 34 -4.32 5.65 -9.33
C GLY A 34 -3.66 6.92 -9.90
N CYS A 35 -2.33 6.99 -9.90
CA CYS A 35 -1.58 8.14 -10.44
C CYS A 35 -0.45 7.71 -11.39
N THR A 36 0.41 8.66 -11.78
CA THR A 36 1.62 8.39 -12.58
C THR A 36 2.84 8.13 -11.69
N ALA A 37 3.86 7.44 -12.23
CA ALA A 37 5.10 7.18 -11.49
C ALA A 37 5.91 8.48 -11.26
N GLU A 38 5.78 9.46 -12.14
CA GLU A 38 6.41 10.79 -12.01
C GLU A 38 5.82 11.53 -10.81
N PHE A 39 4.51 11.44 -10.58
CA PHE A 39 3.87 12.01 -9.40
C PHE A 39 4.40 11.38 -8.11
N VAL A 40 4.60 10.06 -8.12
CA VAL A 40 5.17 9.30 -6.99
C VAL A 40 6.60 9.74 -6.68
N THR A 41 7.46 9.83 -7.70
CA THR A 41 8.90 10.14 -7.52
C THR A 41 9.20 11.62 -7.31
N GLY A 42 8.30 12.51 -7.72
CA GLY A 42 8.44 13.95 -7.58
C GLY A 42 7.62 14.50 -6.41
N PRO A 43 6.41 15.03 -6.64
CA PRO A 43 5.58 15.65 -5.61
C PRO A 43 5.35 14.77 -4.39
N LEU A 44 4.88 13.54 -4.58
CA LEU A 44 4.47 12.70 -3.46
C LEU A 44 5.64 12.26 -2.58
N ALA A 45 6.81 11.99 -3.16
CA ALA A 45 8.02 11.67 -2.39
C ALA A 45 8.59 12.87 -1.61
N ARG A 46 8.28 14.11 -2.02
CA ARG A 46 8.77 15.34 -1.37
C ARG A 46 7.78 15.89 -0.34
N GLU A 47 6.55 15.39 -0.35
CA GLU A 47 5.51 15.82 0.57
C GLU A 47 5.91 15.50 2.02
N PRO A 48 5.74 16.45 2.97
CA PRO A 48 6.02 16.19 4.37
C PRO A 48 5.21 15.00 4.90
N GLY A 49 5.88 14.09 5.61
CA GLY A 49 5.25 12.88 6.15
C GLY A 49 4.96 11.79 5.11
N SER A 50 5.43 11.95 3.87
CA SER A 50 5.25 10.93 2.83
C SER A 50 5.83 9.57 3.24
N PRO A 51 5.09 8.48 3.05
CA PRO A 51 5.57 7.12 3.34
C PRO A 51 6.52 6.58 2.26
N ILE A 52 6.77 7.35 1.20
CA ILE A 52 7.61 6.97 0.06
C ILE A 52 9.08 7.14 0.40
N ARG A 53 9.84 6.05 0.21
CA ARG A 53 11.26 5.98 0.52
C ARG A 53 12.05 5.43 -0.67
N LYS A 54 13.35 5.72 -0.70
CA LYS A 54 14.29 5.18 -1.70
C LYS A 54 15.29 4.25 -1.02
N ILE A 55 15.28 2.96 -1.38
CA ILE A 55 16.17 1.93 -0.83
C ILE A 55 16.95 1.30 -1.99
N GLY A 56 18.29 1.36 -1.93
CA GLY A 56 19.16 0.76 -2.95
C GLY A 56 18.87 1.23 -4.38
N GLY A 57 18.45 2.49 -4.54
CA GLY A 57 18.09 3.07 -5.83
C GLY A 57 16.63 2.85 -6.26
N ARG A 58 15.87 1.99 -5.59
CA ARG A 58 14.47 1.71 -5.89
C ARG A 58 13.55 2.51 -4.97
N TRP A 59 12.45 3.01 -5.52
CA TRP A 59 11.37 3.59 -4.73
C TRP A 59 10.53 2.49 -4.09
N CYS A 60 10.10 2.70 -2.86
CA CYS A 60 9.23 1.78 -2.13
C CYS A 60 8.33 2.52 -1.15
N ALA A 61 7.17 1.93 -0.85
CA ALA A 61 6.30 2.36 0.23
C ALA A 61 5.72 1.12 0.93
N ASP A 62 5.44 1.26 2.22
CA ASP A 62 4.57 0.31 2.91
C ASP A 62 3.12 0.62 2.51
N GLU A 63 2.37 -0.40 2.09
CA GLU A 63 1.01 -0.21 1.58
C GLU A 63 0.06 0.35 2.64
N ASP A 64 0.19 -0.08 3.90
CA ASP A 64 -0.71 0.38 4.97
C ASP A 64 -0.42 1.82 5.34
N HIS A 65 0.86 2.17 5.51
CA HIS A 65 1.26 3.57 5.74
C HIS A 65 0.89 4.48 4.55
N LEU A 66 0.96 3.96 3.32
CA LEU A 66 0.53 4.68 2.13
C LEU A 66 -0.97 5.01 2.19
N LEU A 67 -1.81 4.03 2.53
CA LEU A 67 -3.25 4.24 2.66
C LEU A 67 -3.61 5.13 3.85
N GLU A 68 -2.90 4.98 4.96
CA GLU A 68 -3.05 5.80 6.17
C GLU A 68 -2.73 7.27 5.88
N PHE A 69 -1.64 7.54 5.16
CA PHE A 69 -1.27 8.88 4.72
C PHE A 69 -2.37 9.58 3.91
N PHE A 70 -3.11 8.83 3.07
CA PHE A 70 -4.23 9.40 2.32
C PHE A 70 -5.52 9.52 3.15
N LYS A 71 -5.74 8.63 4.13
CA LYS A 71 -6.90 8.70 5.03
C LYS A 71 -6.89 9.96 5.89
N PHE A 72 -5.75 10.28 6.51
CA PHE A 72 -5.62 11.46 7.40
C PHE A 72 -5.60 12.82 6.68
N ARG A 73 -5.75 12.83 5.35
CA ARG A 73 -5.79 14.06 4.53
C ARG A 73 -7.18 14.38 3.98
N GLN A 74 -8.21 13.64 4.38
CA GLN A 74 -9.60 13.90 3.96
C GLN A 74 -10.36 14.87 4.90
N ASP A 75 -9.68 15.42 5.90
CA ASP A 75 -10.19 16.49 6.78
C ASP A 75 -9.91 17.88 6.19
#